data_AF-A0A7Z9KBX3-F1
#
_entry.id   AF-A0A7Z9KBX3-F1
#
_cell.length_a   1.000
_cell.length_b   1.000
_cell.length_c   1.000
_cell.angle_alpha   90.00
_cell.angle_beta   90.00
_cell.angle_gamma   90.00
#
_symmetry.space_group_name_H-M   'P 1'
#
loop_
_entity.id
_entity.type
_entity.pdbx_description
1 polymer ?
#
loop_
_entity_poly.entity_id
_entity_poly.type
_entity_poly.pdbx_seq_one_letter_code
_entity_poly.pdbx_strand_id
1 'polypeptide(L)'
;MSTSHRRDPVTAISEAEATGQTAEIFADIREVMQIPLITSIWRVLADFDGGLEAAWAAVRPIYESGQPDAALQKLKAHAGFPVPAPLSAGRLESAGVPAEDLPAIRAIIDAYNRS
;
A
#
# COMPACT_ATOMS: atom_id res chain seq x y z
N MET A 1 9.62 -30.12 -11.98
CA MET A 1 9.79 -28.83 -12.67
C MET A 1 8.86 -27.84 -11.97
N SER A 2 9.38 -27.00 -11.07
CA SER A 2 8.55 -26.00 -10.38
C SER A 2 8.18 -24.90 -11.38
N THR A 3 6.93 -24.91 -11.82
CA THR A 3 6.33 -23.78 -12.52
C THR A 3 6.34 -22.59 -11.59
N SER A 4 7.17 -21.59 -11.88
CA SER A 4 7.10 -20.30 -11.21
C SER A 4 5.71 -19.71 -11.43
N HIS A 5 4.87 -19.75 -10.40
CA HIS A 5 3.59 -19.04 -10.37
C HIS A 5 3.90 -17.57 -10.09
N ARG A 6 4.41 -16.84 -11.10
CA ARG A 6 4.39 -15.38 -11.05
C ARG A 6 2.93 -14.96 -11.23
N ARG A 7 2.18 -14.89 -10.12
CA ARG A 7 0.81 -14.37 -10.10
C ARG A 7 0.86 -12.88 -10.41
N ASP A 8 -0.08 -12.42 -11.21
CA ASP A 8 -0.23 -11.00 -11.52
C ASP A 8 -0.81 -10.28 -10.28
N PRO A 9 -0.09 -9.33 -9.66
CA PRO A 9 -0.60 -8.60 -8.51
C PRO A 9 -1.87 -7.76 -8.83
N VAL A 10 -2.20 -7.58 -10.12
CA VAL A 10 -3.42 -6.91 -10.57
C VAL A 10 -4.65 -7.84 -10.44
N THR A 11 -4.49 -9.16 -10.32
CA THR A 11 -5.62 -10.10 -10.13
C THR A 11 -6.03 -10.29 -8.67
N ALA A 12 -5.37 -9.62 -7.72
CA ALA A 12 -5.73 -9.69 -6.31
C ALA A 12 -7.12 -9.09 -6.09
N ILE A 13 -7.87 -9.65 -5.13
CA ILE A 13 -9.19 -9.15 -4.73
C ILE A 13 -9.18 -7.62 -4.54
N SER A 14 -10.22 -6.92 -5.02
CA SER A 14 -10.36 -5.50 -4.75
C SER A 14 -10.81 -5.25 -3.31
N GLU A 15 -10.53 -4.06 -2.77
CA GLU A 15 -10.96 -3.70 -1.42
C GLU A 15 -12.48 -3.71 -1.27
N ALA A 16 -13.21 -3.39 -2.34
CA ALA A 16 -14.67 -3.34 -2.35
C ALA A 16 -15.32 -4.73 -2.40
N GLU A 17 -14.62 -5.73 -2.94
CA GLU A 17 -15.09 -7.11 -3.03
C GLU A 17 -14.79 -7.93 -1.76
N ALA A 18 -13.92 -7.42 -0.88
CA ALA A 18 -13.62 -8.06 0.39
C ALA A 18 -14.88 -8.15 1.26
N THR A 19 -15.16 -9.33 1.78
CA THR A 19 -16.29 -9.58 2.69
C THR A 19 -15.85 -10.44 3.87
N GLY A 20 -16.68 -10.51 4.91
CA GLY A 20 -16.40 -11.29 6.11
C GLY A 20 -15.06 -10.94 6.75
N GLN A 21 -14.32 -11.97 7.18
CA GLN A 21 -13.05 -11.83 7.88
C GLN A 21 -11.98 -11.06 7.08
N THR A 22 -11.94 -11.19 5.75
CA THR A 22 -11.01 -10.42 4.91
C THR A 22 -11.28 -8.92 5.00
N ALA A 23 -12.56 -8.51 4.98
CA ALA A 23 -12.93 -7.10 5.11
C ALA A 23 -12.60 -6.54 6.49
N GLU A 24 -12.80 -7.35 7.54
CA GLU A 24 -12.44 -7.01 8.92
C GLU A 24 -10.92 -6.81 9.06
N ILE A 25 -10.11 -7.73 8.53
CA ILE A 25 -8.65 -7.60 8.54
C ILE A 25 -8.20 -6.37 7.72
N PHE A 26 -8.82 -6.09 6.57
CA PHE A 26 -8.52 -4.87 5.82
C PHE A 26 -8.86 -3.61 6.62
N ALA A 27 -9.98 -3.58 7.34
CA ALA A 27 -10.30 -2.45 8.22
C ALA A 27 -9.24 -2.26 9.31
N ASP A 28 -8.84 -3.33 10.00
CA ASP A 28 -7.81 -3.28 11.05
C ASP A 28 -6.42 -2.91 10.50
N ILE A 29 -6.07 -3.34 9.27
CA ILE A 29 -4.85 -2.89 8.58
C ILE A 29 -4.87 -1.38 8.36
N ARG A 30 -5.98 -0.80 7.88
CA ARG A 30 -6.07 0.66 7.69
C ARG A 30 -5.95 1.40 9.00
N GLU A 31 -6.55 0.88 10.06
CA GLU A 31 -6.47 1.48 11.39
C GLU A 31 -5.06 1.37 11.97
N VAL A 32 -4.45 0.19 12.02
CA VAL A 32 -3.15 0.00 12.66
C VAL A 32 -2.02 0.63 11.86
N MET A 33 -2.02 0.48 10.53
CA MET A 33 -1.01 1.07 9.65
C MET A 33 -1.29 2.54 9.30
N GLN A 34 -2.52 3.02 9.59
CA GLN A 34 -2.95 4.40 9.36
C GLN A 34 -2.81 4.82 7.88
N ILE A 35 -3.20 3.92 6.98
CA ILE A 35 -3.20 4.10 5.52
C ILE A 35 -4.64 4.19 4.98
N PRO A 36 -4.90 5.05 3.98
CA PRO A 36 -6.25 5.25 3.45
C PRO A 36 -6.71 4.15 2.47
N LEU A 37 -5.81 3.25 2.06
CA LEU A 37 -6.06 2.17 1.09
C LEU A 37 -5.24 0.93 1.44
N ILE A 38 -5.66 -0.24 0.97
CA ILE A 38 -4.95 -1.50 1.17
C ILE A 38 -3.95 -1.72 0.04
N THR A 39 -2.67 -1.68 0.39
CA THR A 39 -1.59 -1.95 -0.57
C THR A 39 -1.64 -3.39 -1.09
N SER A 40 -1.14 -3.62 -2.31
CA SER A 40 -1.37 -4.86 -3.05
C SER A 40 -0.90 -6.13 -2.34
N ILE A 41 0.13 -6.05 -1.49
CA ILE A 41 0.68 -7.19 -0.77
C ILE A 41 -0.39 -7.87 0.11
N TRP A 42 -1.22 -7.10 0.82
CA TRP A 42 -2.28 -7.64 1.67
C TRP A 42 -3.41 -8.25 0.84
N ARG A 43 -3.74 -7.65 -0.30
CA ARG A 43 -4.79 -8.17 -1.20
C ARG A 43 -4.38 -9.49 -1.83
N VAL A 44 -3.11 -9.63 -2.21
CA VAL A 44 -2.56 -10.91 -2.72
C VAL A 44 -2.59 -12.00 -1.64
N LEU A 45 -2.35 -11.65 -0.37
CA LEU A 45 -2.38 -12.60 0.74
C LEU A 45 -3.80 -13.14 1.03
N ALA A 46 -4.85 -12.38 0.68
CA ALA A 46 -6.24 -12.80 0.85
C ALA A 46 -6.63 -13.98 -0.06
N ASP A 47 -5.94 -14.16 -1.18
CA ASP A 47 -6.17 -15.24 -2.13
C ASP A 47 -5.66 -16.61 -1.63
N PHE A 48 -4.94 -16.64 -0.50
CA PHE A 48 -4.43 -17.88 0.09
C PHE A 48 -5.25 -18.18 1.34
N ASP A 49 -5.78 -19.39 1.44
CA ASP A 49 -6.54 -19.83 2.61
C ASP A 49 -5.75 -19.60 3.91
N GLY A 50 -6.27 -18.73 4.77
CA GLY A 50 -5.62 -18.33 6.03
C GLY A 50 -4.35 -17.46 5.88
N GLY A 51 -3.91 -17.15 4.67
CA GLY A 51 -2.66 -16.44 4.41
C GLY A 51 -2.67 -15.00 4.94
N LEU A 52 -3.74 -14.26 4.65
CA LEU A 52 -3.92 -12.90 5.16
C LEU A 52 -4.01 -12.87 6.70
N GLU A 53 -4.80 -13.77 7.29
CA GLU A 53 -4.96 -13.84 8.74
C GLU A 53 -3.63 -14.15 9.44
N ALA A 54 -2.94 -15.20 9.01
CA ALA A 54 -1.67 -15.60 9.61
C ALA A 54 -0.59 -14.52 9.46
N ALA A 55 -0.50 -13.89 8.28
CA ALA A 55 0.44 -12.81 8.05
C ALA A 55 0.12 -11.58 8.93
N TRP A 56 -1.16 -11.18 8.98
CA TRP A 56 -1.56 -10.03 9.77
C TRP A 56 -1.38 -10.26 11.27
N ALA A 57 -1.76 -11.43 11.78
CA ALA A 57 -1.54 -11.78 13.19
C ALA A 57 -0.06 -11.69 13.60
N ALA A 58 0.86 -12.06 12.71
CA ALA A 58 2.29 -12.02 12.97
C ALA A 58 2.86 -10.59 12.98
N VAL A 59 2.40 -9.72 12.06
CA VAL A 59 3.01 -8.39 11.84
C VAL A 59 2.27 -7.26 12.54
N ARG A 60 0.99 -7.42 12.89
CA ARG A 60 0.17 -6.40 13.57
C ARG A 60 0.87 -5.83 14.82
N PRO A 61 1.45 -6.64 15.74
CA PRO A 61 2.14 -6.10 16.91
C PRO A 61 3.38 -5.25 16.57
N ILE A 62 4.01 -5.49 15.42
CA ILE A 62 5.16 -4.71 14.96
C ILE A 62 4.69 -3.31 14.56
N TYR A 63 3.59 -3.20 13.82
CA TYR A 63 3.02 -1.90 13.46
C TYR A 63 2.49 -1.14 14.67
N GLU A 64 1.81 -1.82 15.60
CA GLU A 64 1.34 -1.20 16.86
C GLU A 64 2.49 -0.66 17.73
N SER A 65 3.67 -1.28 17.65
CA SER A 65 4.84 -0.80 18.39
C SER A 65 5.41 0.53 17.90
N GLY A 66 4.96 1.03 16.74
CA GLY A 66 5.50 2.25 16.10
C GLY A 66 6.91 2.10 15.51
N GLN A 67 7.50 0.90 15.60
CA GLN A 67 8.84 0.64 15.04
C GLN A 67 8.94 0.92 13.54
N PRO A 68 7.95 0.57 12.69
CA PRO A 68 8.01 0.88 11.26
C PRO A 68 8.09 2.38 10.96
N ASP A 69 7.28 3.21 11.63
CA ASP A 69 7.33 4.67 11.45
C ASP A 69 8.69 5.22 11.89
N ALA A 70 9.20 4.79 13.06
CA ALA A 70 10.52 5.18 13.52
C ALA A 70 11.64 4.77 12.54
N ALA A 71 11.54 3.58 11.92
CA ALA A 71 12.47 3.12 10.90
C ALA A 71 12.38 3.95 9.61
N LEU A 72 11.17 4.28 9.16
CA LEU A 72 10.92 5.14 8.01
C LEU A 72 11.50 6.54 8.20
N GLN A 73 11.30 7.17 9.37
CA GLN A 73 11.87 8.49 9.67
C GLN A 73 13.40 8.45 9.66
N LYS A 74 14.01 7.41 10.24
CA LYS A 74 15.47 7.21 10.19
C LYS A 74 15.96 7.06 8.74
N LEU A 75 15.25 6.30 7.91
CA LEU A 75 15.61 6.14 6.51
C LEU A 75 15.54 7.48 5.76
N LYS A 76 14.45 8.24 5.93
CA LYS A 76 14.28 9.57 5.31
C LYS A 76 15.36 10.56 5.72
N ALA A 77 15.84 10.50 6.97
CA ALA A 77 16.87 11.40 7.47
C ALA A 77 18.28 11.08 6.93
N HIS A 78 18.57 9.83 6.54
CA HIS A 78 19.92 9.39 6.21
C HIS A 78 20.11 8.93 4.75
N ALA A 79 19.02 8.66 4.03
CA ALA A 79 19.09 8.22 2.64
C ALA A 79 19.08 9.41 1.67
N GLY A 80 20.06 9.44 0.77
CA GLY A 80 20.02 10.30 -0.41
C GLY A 80 19.11 9.69 -1.47
N PHE A 81 17.83 10.03 -1.47
CA PHE A 81 16.93 9.60 -2.53
C PHE A 81 17.11 10.46 -3.78
N PRO A 82 17.15 9.86 -4.99
CA PRO A 82 17.07 10.64 -6.21
C PRO A 82 15.69 11.32 -6.26
N VAL A 83 15.67 12.64 -6.20
CA VAL A 83 14.44 13.43 -6.35
C VAL A 83 14.26 13.77 -7.83
N PRO A 84 13.22 13.24 -8.50
CA PRO A 84 12.95 13.61 -9.89
C PRO A 84 12.66 15.11 -10.01
N ALA A 85 12.97 15.69 -11.17
CA ALA A 85 12.58 17.06 -11.46
C ALA A 85 11.04 17.20 -11.37
N PRO A 86 10.52 18.28 -10.76
CA PRO A 86 9.07 18.48 -10.65
C PRO A 86 8.39 18.50 -12.04
N LEU A 87 7.22 17.87 -12.14
CA LEU A 87 6.37 17.97 -13.31
C LEU A 87 5.56 19.27 -13.22
N SER A 88 5.59 20.08 -14.28
CA SER A 88 4.74 21.28 -14.36
C SER A 88 3.28 20.89 -14.61
N ALA A 89 2.35 21.76 -14.20
CA ALA A 89 0.92 21.58 -14.48
C ALA A 89 0.64 21.32 -15.97
N GLY A 90 1.25 22.12 -16.86
CA GLY A 90 1.10 21.93 -18.31
C GLY A 90 1.65 20.60 -18.84
N ARG A 91 2.68 20.01 -18.20
CA ARG A 91 3.16 18.67 -18.57
C ARG A 91 2.18 17.58 -18.13
N LEU A 92 1.58 17.73 -16.95
CA LEU A 92 0.58 16.81 -16.44
C LEU A 92 -0.67 16.84 -17.31
N GLU A 93 -1.16 18.04 -17.64
CA GLU A 93 -2.30 18.22 -18.56
C GLU A 93 -2.01 17.63 -19.94
N SER A 94 -0.82 17.87 -20.52
CA SER A 94 -0.46 17.27 -21.82
C SER A 94 -0.38 15.74 -21.80
N ALA A 95 -0.17 15.16 -20.62
CA ALA A 95 -0.15 13.72 -20.40
C ALA A 95 -1.54 13.15 -20.05
N GLY A 96 -2.59 13.97 -20.07
CA GLY A 96 -3.94 13.56 -19.71
C GLY A 96 -4.19 13.42 -18.21
N VAL A 97 -3.39 14.09 -17.37
CA VAL A 97 -3.57 14.16 -15.92
C VAL A 97 -4.08 15.55 -15.56
N PRO A 98 -5.40 15.73 -15.42
CA PRO A 98 -5.98 17.03 -15.15
C PRO A 98 -5.82 17.41 -13.67
N ALA A 99 -5.96 18.71 -13.36
CA ALA A 99 -5.64 19.24 -12.04
C ALA A 99 -6.57 18.70 -10.92
N GLU A 100 -7.81 18.37 -11.26
CA GLU A 100 -8.81 17.79 -10.36
C GLU A 100 -8.44 16.41 -9.82
N ASP A 101 -7.61 15.64 -10.54
CA ASP A 101 -7.17 14.30 -10.13
C ASP A 101 -5.98 14.34 -9.16
N LEU A 102 -5.25 15.46 -9.11
CA LEU A 102 -4.03 15.58 -8.31
C LEU A 102 -4.22 15.30 -6.81
N PRO A 103 -5.32 15.72 -6.15
CA PRO A 103 -5.56 15.36 -4.75
C PRO A 103 -5.65 13.84 -4.54
N ALA A 104 -6.36 13.12 -5.42
CA ALA A 104 -6.51 11.67 -5.31
C ALA A 104 -5.18 10.94 -5.59
N ILE A 105 -4.45 11.37 -6.62
CA ILE A 105 -3.12 10.82 -6.95
C ILE A 105 -2.16 11.00 -5.77
N ARG A 106 -2.15 12.19 -5.14
CA ARG A 106 -1.31 12.47 -3.96
C ARG A 106 -1.70 11.60 -2.77
N ALA A 107 -2.98 11.44 -2.50
CA ALA A 107 -3.45 10.57 -1.42
C ALA A 107 -2.98 9.11 -1.60
N ILE A 108 -2.98 8.60 -2.83
CA ILE A 108 -2.44 7.26 -3.13
C ILE A 108 -0.93 7.21 -2.88
N ILE A 109 -0.18 8.20 -3.39
CA ILE A 109 1.28 8.28 -3.18
C ILE A 109 1.62 8.37 -1.69
N ASP A 110 0.88 9.17 -0.92
CA ASP A 110 1.08 9.32 0.53
C ASP A 110 0.81 8.02 1.28
N ALA A 111 -0.17 7.22 0.84
CA ALA A 111 -0.38 5.88 1.38
C ALA A 111 0.84 4.96 1.17
N TYR A 112 1.42 4.96 -0.04
CA TYR A 112 2.62 4.16 -0.34
C TYR A 112 3.87 4.69 0.37
N ASN A 113 3.98 6.01 0.58
CA ASN A 113 5.09 6.61 1.33
C ASN A 113 5.04 6.29 2.84
N ARG A 114 3.93 5.74 3.33
CA ARG A 114 3.71 5.35 4.73
C ARG A 114 3.73 3.83 4.94
N SER A 115 3.19 3.06 4.00
CA SER A 115 2.96 1.61 4.11
C SER A 115 4.22 0.79 4.35
#